data_AF-A0A1L9PHB4-F1
#
_entry.id   AF-A0A1L9PHB4-F1
#
_cell.length_a   1.000
_cell.length_b   1.000
_cell.length_c   1.000
_cell.angle_alpha   90.00
_cell.angle_beta   90.00
_cell.angle_gamma   90.00
#
_symmetry.space_group_name_H-M   'P 1'
#
loop_
_entity.id
_entity.type
_entity.pdbx_description
1 polymer ?
#
loop_
_entity_poly.entity_id
_entity_poly.type
_entity_poly.pdbx_seq_one_letter_code
_entity_poly.pdbx_strand_id
1 'polypeptide(L)'
;ILPRPIQLQRGTATVPLEGIDVPFHSSHLRNTVDRFRQCLLRPGFLVDNVDVEQLVGRYIPNLMARPFSLEREYIQEAFELTQSPILAEILSES
;
A
#
# COMPACT_ATOMS: atom_id res chain seq x y z
N ILE A 1 -17.55 16.25 26.73
CA ILE A 1 -17.45 15.34 25.57
C ILE A 1 -18.04 16.07 24.38
N LEU A 2 -17.35 16.13 23.23
CA LEU A 2 -17.91 16.77 22.03
C LEU A 2 -19.05 15.91 21.46
N PRO A 3 -20.16 16.52 21.00
CA PRO A 3 -21.24 15.79 20.34
C PRO A 3 -20.72 15.12 19.06
N ARG A 4 -21.19 13.90 18.79
CA ARG A 4 -20.85 13.14 17.58
C ARG A 4 -22.03 13.16 16.60
N PRO A 5 -21.79 13.24 15.28
CA PRO A 5 -20.48 13.31 14.63
C PRO A 5 -19.80 14.69 14.82
N ILE A 6 -18.48 14.69 14.93
CA ILE A 6 -17.70 15.93 15.10
C ILE A 6 -17.61 16.61 13.72
N GLN A 7 -18.06 17.86 13.64
CA GLN A 7 -17.82 18.69 12.46
C GLN A 7 -16.45 19.36 12.60
N LEU A 8 -15.49 18.96 11.76
CA LEU A 8 -14.16 19.54 11.76
C LEU A 8 -14.21 20.96 11.21
N GLN A 9 -13.50 21.90 11.86
CA GLN A 9 -13.33 23.28 11.41
C GLN A 9 -11.88 23.53 11.01
N ARG A 10 -11.66 24.48 10.10
CA ARG A 10 -10.31 24.96 9.74
C ARG A 10 -9.62 25.54 10.98
N GLY A 11 -8.41 25.10 11.26
CA GLY A 11 -7.53 25.66 12.30
C GLY A 11 -6.45 26.57 11.72
N THR A 12 -5.53 27.04 12.58
CA THR A 12 -4.40 27.90 12.17
C THR A 12 -3.47 27.21 11.16
N ALA A 13 -3.25 25.90 11.33
CA ALA A 13 -2.36 25.11 10.48
C ALA A 13 -3.03 23.81 9.98
N THR A 14 -4.35 23.70 10.09
CA THR A 14 -5.11 22.50 9.69
C THR A 14 -6.28 22.86 8.80
N VAL A 15 -6.39 22.15 7.68
CA VAL A 15 -7.48 22.30 6.72
C VAL A 15 -8.14 20.93 6.55
N PRO A 16 -9.37 20.73 7.06
CA PRO A 16 -10.10 19.49 6.84
C PRO A 16 -10.36 19.27 5.34
N LEU A 17 -10.26 18.02 4.90
CA LEU A 17 -10.66 17.62 3.55
C LEU A 17 -12.16 17.28 3.56
N GLU A 18 -12.98 18.18 3.03
CA GLU A 18 -14.43 17.99 2.95
C GLU A 18 -14.79 16.87 1.96
N GLY A 19 -15.78 16.05 2.31
CA GLY A 19 -16.25 14.95 1.47
C GLY A 19 -15.44 13.65 1.55
N ILE A 20 -14.43 13.58 2.43
CA ILE A 20 -13.66 12.35 2.68
C ILE A 20 -14.11 11.72 4.01
N ASP A 21 -14.69 10.53 3.93
CA ASP A 21 -15.20 9.74 5.06
C ASP A 21 -14.34 8.51 5.39
N VAL A 22 -13.52 8.06 4.43
CA VAL A 22 -12.66 6.88 4.58
C VAL A 22 -11.20 7.29 4.82
N PRO A 23 -10.54 6.79 5.89
CA PRO A 23 -9.13 7.06 6.16
C PRO A 23 -8.22 6.16 5.30
N PHE A 24 -8.16 6.42 4.00
CA PHE A 24 -7.27 5.71 3.09
C PHE A 24 -5.78 5.94 3.44
N HIS A 25 -4.91 5.03 3.03
CA HIS A 25 -3.50 4.94 3.45
C HIS A 25 -3.24 4.72 4.95
N SER A 26 -4.29 4.57 5.77
CA SER A 26 -4.13 4.19 7.17
C SER A 26 -4.19 2.67 7.37
N SER A 27 -3.72 2.21 8.53
CA SER A 27 -3.85 0.81 8.95
C SER A 27 -5.30 0.38 9.19
N HIS A 28 -6.27 1.32 9.24
CA HIS A 28 -7.68 1.02 9.40
C HIS A 28 -8.22 0.13 8.27
N LEU A 29 -7.68 0.27 7.06
CA LEU A 29 -8.08 -0.52 5.90
C LEU A 29 -7.30 -1.82 5.73
N ARG A 30 -6.36 -2.15 6.63
CA ARG A 30 -5.48 -3.33 6.50
C ARG A 30 -6.25 -4.63 6.29
N ASN A 31 -7.37 -4.82 7.00
CA ASN A 31 -8.20 -6.02 6.90
C ASN A 31 -8.89 -6.20 5.53
N THR A 32 -8.92 -5.16 4.70
CA THR A 32 -9.53 -5.20 3.36
C THR A 32 -8.51 -5.51 2.25
N VAL A 33 -7.21 -5.42 2.56
CA VAL A 33 -6.12 -5.55 1.58
C VAL A 33 -6.12 -6.93 0.93
N ASP A 34 -6.43 -8.00 1.67
CA ASP A 34 -6.46 -9.36 1.12
C ASP A 34 -7.56 -9.53 0.06
N ARG A 35 -8.73 -8.93 0.27
CA ARG A 35 -9.82 -8.91 -0.73
C ARG A 35 -9.42 -8.10 -1.96
N PHE A 36 -8.76 -6.96 -1.75
CA PHE A 36 -8.28 -6.13 -2.86
C PHE A 36 -7.20 -6.86 -3.68
N ARG A 37 -6.28 -7.59 -3.03
CA ARG A 37 -5.28 -8.43 -3.69
C ARG A 37 -5.92 -9.45 -4.64
N GLN A 38 -7.00 -10.10 -4.22
CA GLN A 38 -7.73 -11.05 -5.08
C GLN A 38 -8.29 -10.40 -6.35
N CYS A 39 -8.68 -9.12 -6.28
CA CYS A 39 -9.11 -8.38 -7.47
C CYS A 39 -7.93 -8.12 -8.43
N LEU A 40 -6.74 -7.82 -7.90
CA LEU A 40 -5.53 -7.60 -8.71
C LEU A 40 -5.02 -8.89 -9.39
N LEU A 41 -5.20 -10.04 -8.74
CA LEU A 41 -4.79 -11.35 -9.25
C LEU A 41 -5.79 -11.97 -10.23
N ARG A 42 -6.86 -11.26 -10.62
CA ARG A 42 -7.78 -11.75 -11.65
C ARG A 42 -7.03 -11.94 -12.98
N PRO A 43 -7.30 -13.02 -13.73
CA PRO A 43 -6.67 -13.26 -15.03
C PRO A 43 -6.79 -12.05 -15.96
N GLY A 44 -5.70 -11.67 -16.61
CA GLY A 44 -5.66 -10.56 -17.55
C GLY A 44 -5.58 -9.16 -16.91
N PHE A 45 -5.50 -9.04 -15.58
CA PHE A 45 -5.22 -7.75 -14.93
C PHE A 45 -3.73 -7.54 -14.67
N LEU A 46 -3.16 -8.22 -13.67
CA LEU A 46 -1.71 -8.26 -13.46
C LEU A 46 -1.10 -9.58 -13.91
N VAL A 47 -1.81 -10.69 -13.71
CA VAL A 47 -1.33 -12.01 -14.14
C VAL A 47 -1.16 -11.97 -15.66
N ASP A 48 0.02 -12.36 -16.12
CA ASP A 48 0.48 -12.34 -17.53
C ASP A 48 0.70 -10.95 -18.16
N ASN A 49 0.58 -9.86 -17.39
CA ASN A 49 0.67 -8.48 -17.90
C ASN A 49 1.72 -7.62 -17.18
N VAL A 50 2.71 -8.23 -16.55
CA VAL A 50 3.81 -7.52 -15.86
C VAL A 50 5.09 -7.63 -16.68
N ASP A 51 5.57 -6.48 -17.16
CA ASP A 51 6.91 -6.34 -17.73
C ASP A 51 7.87 -5.79 -16.65
N VAL A 52 8.70 -6.68 -16.12
CA VAL A 52 9.65 -6.37 -15.04
C VAL A 52 10.71 -5.37 -15.48
N GLU A 53 11.15 -5.40 -16.74
CA GLU A 53 12.21 -4.52 -17.25
C GLU A 53 11.74 -3.05 -17.29
N GLN A 54 10.43 -2.83 -17.39
CA GLN A 54 9.84 -1.49 -17.33
C GLN A 54 9.70 -0.97 -15.89
N LEU A 55 9.79 -1.84 -14.88
CA LEU A 55 9.61 -1.47 -13.48
C LEU A 55 10.93 -1.23 -12.76
N VAL A 56 11.89 -2.15 -12.93
CA VAL A 56 13.16 -2.12 -12.18
C VAL A 56 13.93 -0.82 -12.47
N GLY A 57 14.26 -0.09 -11.40
CA GLY A 57 14.97 1.19 -11.48
C GLY A 57 14.18 2.36 -12.06
N ARG A 58 12.94 2.15 -12.51
CA ARG A 58 12.11 3.17 -13.20
C ARG A 58 10.85 3.55 -12.42
N TYR A 59 10.18 2.57 -11.83
CA TYR A 59 8.97 2.80 -11.05
C TYR A 59 9.32 3.12 -9.60
N ILE A 60 8.72 4.16 -9.02
CA ILE A 60 8.87 4.53 -7.59
C ILE A 60 7.52 4.30 -6.90
N PRO A 61 7.34 3.22 -6.13
CA PRO A 61 6.08 2.99 -5.42
C PRO A 61 5.93 3.92 -4.22
N ASN A 62 4.71 4.39 -3.96
CA ASN A 62 4.39 5.23 -2.78
C ASN A 62 4.80 4.58 -1.44
N LEU A 63 4.69 3.25 -1.35
CA LEU A 63 5.03 2.50 -0.14
C LEU A 63 6.54 2.52 0.14
N MET A 64 7.37 2.47 -0.90
CA MET A 64 8.81 2.27 -0.79
C MET A 64 9.60 3.57 -0.97
N ALA A 65 9.02 4.58 -1.63
CA ALA A 65 9.62 5.89 -1.88
C ALA A 65 11.02 5.85 -2.54
N ARG A 66 11.37 4.76 -3.20
CA ARG A 66 12.61 4.56 -3.97
C ARG A 66 12.37 3.64 -5.18
N PRO A 67 13.29 3.62 -6.17
CA PRO A 67 13.11 2.82 -7.37
C PRO A 67 12.90 1.33 -7.06
N PHE A 68 11.92 0.73 -7.72
CA PHE A 68 11.56 -0.68 -7.60
C PHE A 68 12.76 -1.57 -7.92
N SER A 69 12.92 -2.63 -7.13
CA SER A 69 14.03 -3.58 -7.27
C SER A 69 13.59 -4.99 -6.86
N LEU A 70 14.27 -5.99 -7.42
CA LEU A 70 14.12 -7.40 -7.05
C LEU A 70 15.21 -7.88 -6.08
N GLU A 71 16.15 -7.01 -5.71
CA GLU A 71 17.21 -7.34 -4.75
C GLU A 71 16.62 -7.71 -3.37
N ARG A 72 17.26 -8.66 -2.68
CA ARG A 72 16.75 -9.22 -1.41
C ARG A 72 16.49 -8.12 -0.39
N GLU A 73 17.34 -7.10 -0.32
CA GLU A 73 17.20 -5.97 0.60
C GLU A 73 15.92 -5.17 0.34
N TYR A 74 15.50 -5.04 -0.93
CA TYR A 74 14.24 -4.40 -1.30
C TYR A 74 13.04 -5.20 -0.83
N ILE A 75 13.08 -6.51 -1.05
CA ILE A 75 12.00 -7.41 -0.64
C ILE A 75 11.90 -7.49 0.89
N GLN A 76 13.04 -7.50 1.59
CA GLN A 76 13.12 -7.47 3.05
C GLN A 76 12.52 -6.20 3.63
N GLU A 77 12.89 -5.02 3.11
CA GLU A 77 12.31 -3.74 3.56
C GLU A 77 10.79 -3.69 3.29
N ALA A 78 10.36 -4.16 2.11
CA ALA A 78 8.92 -4.23 1.79
C ALA A 78 8.17 -5.16 2.75
N PHE A 79 8.78 -6.28 3.15
CA PHE A 79 8.23 -7.16 4.18
C PHE A 79 8.14 -6.46 5.54
N GLU A 80 9.19 -5.78 5.99
CA GLU A 80 9.20 -5.08 7.27
C GLU A 80 8.08 -4.02 7.37
N LEU A 81 7.85 -3.27 6.29
CA LEU A 81 6.79 -2.26 6.22
C LEU A 81 5.37 -2.85 6.19
N THR A 82 5.19 -4.01 5.56
CA THR A 82 3.85 -4.55 5.26
C THR A 82 3.44 -5.74 6.11
N GLN A 83 4.41 -6.48 6.65
CA GLN A 83 4.25 -7.79 7.27
C GLN A 83 3.49 -8.77 6.36
N SER A 84 3.76 -8.69 5.05
CA SER A 84 3.09 -9.51 4.03
C SER A 84 3.48 -10.99 4.18
N PRO A 85 2.52 -11.91 4.38
CA PRO A 85 2.83 -13.34 4.52
C PRO A 85 3.44 -13.93 3.24
N ILE A 86 3.10 -13.39 2.08
CA ILE A 86 3.65 -13.82 0.78
C ILE A 86 5.13 -13.46 0.67
N LEU A 87 5.52 -12.27 1.15
CA LEU A 87 6.94 -11.88 1.14
C LEU A 87 7.73 -12.68 2.18
N ALA A 88 7.12 -13.02 3.32
CA ALA A 88 7.73 -13.89 4.32
C ALA A 88 8.08 -15.27 3.75
N GLU A 89 7.16 -15.86 2.99
CA GLU A 89 7.37 -17.14 2.29
C GLU A 89 8.54 -17.03 1.30
N ILE A 90 8.52 -16.03 0.40
CA ILE A 90 9.59 -15.78 -0.58
C ILE A 90 10.96 -15.62 0.09
N LEU A 91 11.03 -14.88 1.20
CA LEU A 91 12.29 -14.63 1.93
C LEU A 91 12.80 -15.87 2.68
N SER A 92 11.91 -16.82 3.00
CA SER A 92 12.23 -18.08 3.69
C SER A 92 12.72 -19.18 2.75
N GLU A 93 12.35 -19.11 1.46
CA GLU A 93 12.76 -20.06 0.42
C GLU A 93 14.17 -19.79 -0.13
N SER A 94 14.94 -18.87 0.49
CA SER A 94 16.28 -18.41 0.05
C SER A 94 17.38 -18.55 1.09
#